data_AF-A0A971Y7S0-F1
#
_entry.id   AF-A0A971Y7S0-F1
#
_cell.length_a   1.000
_cell.length_b   1.000
_cell.length_c   1.000
_cell.angle_alpha   90.00
_cell.angle_beta   90.00
_cell.angle_gamma   90.00
#
_symmetry.space_group_name_H-M   'P 1'
#
loop_
_entity.id
_entity.type
_entity.pdbx_description
1 polymer ?
#
loop_
_entity_poly.entity_id
_entity_poly.type
_entity_poly.pdbx_seq_one_letter_code
_entity_poly.pdbx_strand_id
1 'polypeptide(L)' 'MTGIKVRPNESIDSALKRFKRETSKAGLMAEIKKRKHYEKPSVKRKKKSDAAKRKRKKTSRD' A
#
# COMPACT_ATOMS: atom_id res chain seq x y z
N MET A 1 4.85 6.28 11.72
CA MET A 1 4.87 7.12 10.50
C MET A 1 6.14 6.83 9.72
N THR A 2 6.06 6.71 8.39
CA THR A 2 7.23 6.47 7.54
C THR A 2 7.93 7.80 7.26
N GLY A 3 9.06 8.05 7.92
CA GLY A 3 9.94 9.19 7.61
C GLY A 3 11.16 8.70 6.85
N ILE A 4 11.53 9.38 5.76
CA ILE A 4 12.78 9.09 5.03
C ILE A 4 13.75 10.23 5.27
N LYS A 5 14.95 9.89 5.77
CA LYS A 5 16.08 10.82 5.77
C LYS A 5 16.71 10.86 4.38
N VAL A 6 16.85 12.06 3.83
CA VAL A 6 17.54 12.30 2.55
C VAL A 6 19.04 12.08 2.78
N ARG A 7 19.71 11.40 1.85
CA ARG A 7 21.16 11.16 1.95
C ARG A 7 21.93 12.36 1.39
N PRO A 8 23.18 12.60 1.82
CA PRO A 8 23.95 13.79 1.43
C PRO A 8 24.17 13.95 -0.09
N ASN A 9 24.23 12.84 -0.84
CA ASN A 9 24.47 12.82 -2.29
C ASN A 9 23.27 12.29 -3.09
N GLU A 10 22.04 12.52 -2.61
CA GLU A 10 20.84 12.03 -3.28
C GLU A 10 20.05 13.15 -3.96
N SER A 11 19.63 12.93 -5.20
CA SER A 11 18.65 13.77 -5.88
C SER A 11 17.29 13.73 -5.16
N ILE A 12 16.62 14.87 -5.09
CA ILE A 12 15.27 15.03 -4.51
C ILE A 12 14.29 14.01 -5.11
N ASP A 13 14.37 13.74 -6.42
CA ASP A 13 13.48 12.79 -7.10
C ASP A 13 13.67 11.35 -6.63
N SER A 14 14.93 10.96 -6.33
CA SER A 14 15.23 9.66 -5.77
C SER A 14 14.63 9.53 -4.36
N ALA A 15 14.77 10.56 -3.53
CA ALA A 15 14.20 10.57 -2.19
C ALA A 15 12.66 10.47 -2.23
N LEU A 16 12.02 11.20 -3.14
CA LEU A 16 10.56 11.13 -3.35
C LEU A 16 10.09 9.76 -3.83
N LYS A 17 10.85 9.12 -4.73
CA LYS A 17 10.54 7.76 -5.21
C LYS A 17 10.64 6.75 -4.08
N ARG A 18 11.67 6.83 -3.23
CA ARG A 18 11.78 5.99 -2.03
C ARG A 18 10.62 6.24 -1.07
N PHE A 19 10.22 7.50 -0.88
CA PHE A 19 9.10 7.85 -0.01
C PHE A 19 7.78 7.27 -0.50
N LYS A 20 7.50 7.37 -1.81
CA LYS A 20 6.32 6.74 -2.43
C LYS A 20 6.35 5.21 -2.28
N ARG A 21 7.52 4.58 -2.36
CA ARG A 21 7.66 3.13 -2.17
C ARG A 21 7.41 2.72 -0.71
N GLU A 22 8.01 3.40 0.25
CA GLU A 22 7.85 3.10 1.69
C GLU A 22 6.41 3.36 2.17
N THR A 23 5.77 4.44 1.73
CA THR A 23 4.35 4.72 2.06
C THR A 23 3.39 3.70 1.45
N SER A 24 3.68 3.22 0.23
CA SER A 24 2.94 2.13 -0.41
C SER A 24 3.15 0.79 0.30
N LYS A 25 4.40 0.47 0.65
CA LYS A 25 4.77 -0.74 1.41
C LYS A 25 4.14 -0.78 2.79
N ALA A 26 4.09 0.36 3.49
CA ALA A 26 3.42 0.51 4.77
C ALA A 26 1.89 0.40 4.66
N GLY A 27 1.32 0.38 3.45
CA GLY A 27 -0.13 0.23 3.24
C GLY A 27 -0.92 1.49 3.59
N LEU A 28 -0.27 2.62 3.83
CA LEU A 28 -0.89 3.86 4.33
C LEU A 28 -1.94 4.39 3.34
N MET A 29 -1.63 4.36 2.04
CA MET A 29 -2.57 4.76 0.97
C MET A 29 -3.80 3.83 0.89
N ALA A 30 -3.60 2.53 1.11
CA ALA A 30 -4.70 1.56 1.13
C ALA A 30 -5.60 1.75 2.36
N GLU A 31 -5.01 2.12 3.49
CA GLU A 31 -5.73 2.43 4.73
C GLU A 31 -6.57 3.70 4.60
N ILE A 32 -6.00 4.79 4.06
CA ILE A 32 -6.75 6.02 3.77
C ILE A 32 -7.97 5.71 2.90
N LYS A 33 -7.79 4.94 1.81
CA LYS A 33 -8.89 4.57 0.91
C LYS A 33 -9.98 3.76 1.62
N LYS A 34 -9.60 2.88 2.55
CA LYS A 34 -10.52 2.05 3.34
C LYS A 34 -11.28 2.85 4.41
N ARG A 35 -10.70 3.92 4.93
CA ARG A 35 -11.30 4.79 5.96
C ARG A 35 -12.10 5.95 5.38
N LYS A 36 -11.97 6.26 4.07
CA LYS A 36 -12.63 7.39 3.41
C LYS A 36 -14.16 7.40 3.56
N HIS A 37 -14.79 6.24 3.62
CA HIS A 37 -16.24 6.11 3.82
C HIS A 37 -16.53 4.83 4.61
N TYR A 38 -17.68 4.81 5.28
CA TYR A 38 -18.15 3.59 5.93
C TYR A 38 -18.42 2.50 4.89
N GLU A 39 -17.96 1.30 5.22
CA GLU A 39 -18.20 0.12 4.41
C GLU A 39 -18.82 -0.96 5.29
N LYS A 40 -20.01 -1.45 4.89
CA LYS A 40 -20.73 -2.49 5.62
C LYS A 40 -19.82 -3.72 5.85
N PRO A 41 -19.88 -4.38 7.03
CA PRO A 41 -19.01 -5.51 7.35
C PRO A 41 -18.99 -6.63 6.29
N SER A 42 -20.12 -6.90 5.63
CA SER A 42 -20.22 -7.89 4.55
C SER A 42 -19.35 -7.53 3.34
N VAL A 43 -19.37 -6.27 2.90
CA VAL A 43 -18.58 -5.79 1.75
C VAL A 43 -17.09 -5.81 2.09
N LYS A 44 -16.72 -5.40 3.32
CA LYS A 44 -15.35 -5.48 3.82
C LYS A 44 -14.81 -6.92 3.84
N ARG A 45 -15.64 -7.90 4.26
CA ARG A 45 -15.30 -9.33 4.23
C ARG A 45 -15.12 -9.84 2.79
N LYS A 46 -16.02 -9.46 1.87
CA LYS A 46 -15.92 -9.81 0.44
C LYS A 46 -14.65 -9.25 -0.21
N LYS A 47 -14.35 -7.96 -0.02
CA LYS A 47 -13.11 -7.35 -0.54
C LYS A 47 -11.85 -8.03 0.00
N LYS A 48 -11.85 -8.45 1.27
CA LYS A 48 -10.72 -9.16 1.87
C LYS A 48 -10.50 -10.54 1.22
N SER A 49 -11.56 -11.31 0.99
CA SER A 49 -11.45 -12.62 0.35
C SER A 49 -11.02 -12.51 -1.11
N ASP A 50 -11.56 -11.54 -1.85
CA ASP A 50 -11.18 -11.29 -3.25
C ASP A 50 -9.71 -10.86 -3.37
N ALA A 51 -9.23 -9.99 -2.48
CA ALA A 51 -7.82 -9.60 -2.44
C ALA A 51 -6.90 -10.80 -2.15
N ALA A 52 -7.29 -11.68 -1.23
CA ALA A 52 -6.54 -12.91 -0.94
C ALA A 52 -6.50 -13.86 -2.14
N LYS A 53 -7.63 -14.05 -2.84
CA LYS A 53 -7.70 -14.86 -4.07
C LYS A 53 -6.80 -14.31 -5.16
N ARG A 54 -6.82 -12.98 -5.37
CA ARG A 54 -5.94 -12.31 -6.36
C ARG A 54 -4.46 -12.49 -6.02
N LYS A 55 -4.09 -12.39 -4.73
CA LYS A 55 -2.70 -12.61 -4.28
C LYS A 55 -2.25 -14.05 -4.55
N ARG A 56 -3.07 -15.05 -4.21
CA ARG A 56 -2.78 -16.47 -4.48
C ARG A 56 -2.59 -16.74 -5.97
N LYS A 57 -3.48 -16.23 -6.82
CA LYS A 57 -3.37 -16.36 -8.29
C LYS A 57 -2.12 -15.70 -8.88
N LYS A 58 -1.60 -14.66 -8.23
CA LYS A 58 -0.36 -14.00 -8.66
C LYS A 58 0.86 -14.87 -8.35
N THR A 59 0.92 -15.41 -7.12
CA THR A 59 2.02 -16.28 -6.69
C THR A 59 2.07 -17.61 -7.43
N SER A 60 0.94 -18.13 -7.89
CA SER A 60 0.91 -19.37 -8.68
C SER A 60 1.28 -19.21 -10.16
N ARG A 61 1.56 -17.99 -10.62
CA ARG A 61 1.95 -17.67 -12.00
C ARG A 61 3.45 -17.40 -12.15
N ASP A 62 4.15 -17.23 -11.02
CA ASP A 62 5.61 -17.25 -10.92
C ASP A 62 6.05 -18.70 -10.71
#